data_AF-A0A6M0F6N1-F1
#
_entry.id   AF-A0A6M0F6N1-F1
#
_cell.length_a   1.000
_cell.length_b   1.000
_cell.length_c   1.000
_cell.angle_alpha   90.00
_cell.angle_beta   90.00
_cell.angle_gamma   90.00
#
_symmetry.space_group_name_H-M   'P 1'
#
loop_
_entity.id
_entity.type
_entity.pdbx_description
1 polymer ?
#
loop_
_entity_poly.entity_id
_entity_poly.type
_entity_poly.pdbx_seq_one_letter_code
_entity_poly.pdbx_strand_id
1 'polypeptide(L)'
;QIDPYVDEIVHCIWDEQTEPGSGSYAFFAPGDREKFQRWLGLPYPQESPRVFFAGEHLAINHASIQGAIQTAIAATIDYLKHR
;
A
#
# COMPACT_ATOMS: atom_id res chain seq x y z
N GLN A 1 10.54 0.05 -36.34
CA GLN A 1 11.21 1.34 -36.48
C GLN A 1 10.51 2.29 -35.51
N ILE A 2 11.24 2.92 -34.60
CA ILE A 2 10.66 3.87 -33.64
C ILE A 2 10.31 5.15 -34.40
N ASP A 3 9.14 5.72 -34.08
CA ASP A 3 8.62 6.93 -34.73
C ASP A 3 9.60 8.10 -34.52
N PRO A 4 9.86 8.95 -35.53
CA PRO A 4 10.79 10.08 -35.42
C PRO A 4 10.44 11.11 -34.34
N TYR A 5 9.23 11.07 -33.76
CA TYR A 5 8.78 11.93 -32.67
C TYR A 5 8.91 11.31 -31.27
N VAL A 6 9.51 10.13 -31.14
CA VAL A 6 9.72 9.47 -29.85
C VAL A 6 11.17 9.65 -29.40
N ASP A 7 11.37 10.40 -28.31
CA ASP A 7 12.68 10.64 -27.72
C ASP A 7 13.25 9.40 -27.02
N GLU A 8 12.40 8.69 -26.25
CA GLU A 8 12.79 7.52 -25.48
C GLU A 8 11.60 6.57 -25.25
N ILE A 9 11.87 5.27 -25.16
CA ILE A 9 10.91 4.27 -24.69
C ILE A 9 11.35 3.82 -23.30
N VAL A 10 10.52 4.08 -22.29
CA VAL A 10 10.77 3.68 -20.91
C VAL A 10 9.93 2.47 -20.55
N HIS A 11 10.58 1.43 -20.04
CA HIS A 11 9.94 0.24 -19.51
C HIS A 11 10.15 0.17 -18.00
N CYS A 12 9.12 -0.26 -17.28
CA CYS A 12 9.19 -0.50 -15.84
C CYS A 12 8.56 -1.86 -15.53
N ILE A 13 9.33 -2.69 -14.82
CA ILE A 13 8.86 -3.94 -14.24
C ILE A 13 9.00 -3.78 -12.73
N TRP A 14 7.86 -3.61 -12.06
CA TRP A 14 7.83 -3.38 -10.61
C TRP A 14 8.43 -4.57 -9.82
N ASP A 15 8.30 -5.79 -10.34
CA ASP A 15 8.79 -6.99 -9.66
C ASP A 15 10.33 -7.10 -9.65
N GLU A 16 11.01 -6.49 -10.64
CA GLU A 16 12.47 -6.52 -10.76
C GLU A 16 13.15 -5.37 -9.98
N GLN A 17 12.37 -4.40 -9.51
CA GLN A 17 12.87 -3.31 -8.68
C GLN A 17 12.89 -3.75 -7.22
N THR A 18 14.09 -3.90 -6.65
CA THR A 18 14.23 -4.31 -5.25
C THR A 18 13.81 -3.20 -4.28
N GLU A 19 13.86 -1.93 -4.71
CA GLU A 19 13.42 -0.77 -3.92
C GLU A 19 12.87 0.36 -4.83
N PRO A 20 11.75 1.03 -4.47
CA PRO A 20 10.79 0.69 -3.43
C PRO A 20 9.64 -0.16 -4.01
N GLY A 21 9.58 -1.43 -3.62
CA GLY A 21 8.43 -2.30 -3.87
C GLY A 21 8.77 -3.51 -4.72
N SER A 22 8.77 -4.69 -4.09
CA SER A 22 8.92 -6.00 -4.74
C SER A 22 7.63 -6.45 -5.44
N GLY A 23 6.99 -5.51 -6.15
CA GLY A 23 5.68 -5.70 -6.77
C GLY A 23 4.92 -4.39 -6.96
N SER A 24 3.92 -4.43 -7.83
CA SER A 24 3.14 -3.24 -8.21
C SER A 24 2.06 -2.86 -7.19
N TYR A 25 1.36 -3.83 -6.61
CA TYR A 25 0.30 -3.63 -5.62
C TYR A 25 0.00 -4.93 -4.85
N ALA A 26 -0.70 -4.82 -3.73
CA ALA A 26 -1.16 -5.97 -2.95
C ALA A 26 -2.31 -6.70 -3.64
N PHE A 27 -2.19 -8.02 -3.70
CA PHE A 27 -3.25 -8.89 -4.19
C PHE A 27 -3.51 -9.99 -3.17
N PHE A 28 -4.76 -10.11 -2.72
CA PHE A 28 -5.18 -11.22 -1.86
C PHE A 28 -5.78 -12.34 -2.70
N ALA A 29 -5.28 -13.56 -2.50
CA ALA A 29 -5.93 -14.74 -3.03
C ALA A 29 -7.26 -14.98 -2.28
N PRO A 30 -8.15 -15.83 -2.83
CA PRO A 30 -9.40 -16.18 -2.17
C PRO A 30 -9.19 -16.65 -0.72
N GLY A 31 -9.82 -15.96 0.25
CA GLY A 31 -9.72 -16.25 1.68
C GLY A 31 -8.62 -15.49 2.45
N ASP A 32 -7.65 -14.89 1.75
CA ASP A 32 -6.54 -14.17 2.40
C ASP A 32 -7.01 -12.90 3.11
N ARG A 33 -7.97 -12.19 2.51
CA ARG A 33 -8.52 -10.96 3.09
C ARG A 33 -9.15 -11.23 4.46
N GLU A 34 -9.97 -12.26 4.59
CA GLU A 34 -10.59 -12.65 5.87
C GLU A 34 -9.53 -13.04 6.90
N LYS A 35 -8.45 -13.70 6.44
CA LYS A 35 -7.38 -14.21 7.30
C LYS A 35 -6.44 -13.12 7.80
N PHE A 36 -6.04 -12.19 6.94
CA PHE A 36 -4.94 -11.27 7.21
C PHE A 36 -5.35 -9.81 7.41
N GLN A 37 -6.38 -9.33 6.70
CA GLN A 37 -6.68 -7.89 6.64
C GLN A 37 -6.90 -7.27 8.01
N ARG A 38 -7.58 -7.99 8.91
CA ARG A 38 -7.84 -7.52 10.28
C ARG A 38 -6.55 -7.24 11.05
N TRP A 39 -5.50 -8.04 10.84
CA TRP A 39 -4.27 -7.97 11.62
C TRP A 39 -3.27 -6.97 11.03
N LEU A 40 -3.22 -6.86 9.70
CA LEU A 40 -2.28 -5.99 8.98
C LEU A 40 -2.44 -4.51 9.33
N GLY A 41 -3.68 -4.06 9.58
CA GLY A 41 -3.96 -2.66 9.90
C GLY A 41 -3.87 -2.30 11.39
N LEU A 42 -3.55 -3.24 12.28
CA LEU A 42 -3.55 -2.95 13.72
C LEU A 42 -2.31 -2.13 14.08
N PRO A 43 -2.49 -1.05 14.86
CA PRO A 43 -1.36 -0.28 15.34
C PRO A 43 -0.61 -1.07 16.44
N TYR A 44 0.67 -0.75 16.61
CA TYR A 44 1.58 -1.50 17.48
C TYR A 44 2.39 -0.59 18.42
N PRO A 45 2.65 -1.01 19.68
CA PRO A 45 1.94 -2.04 20.44
C PRO A 45 0.44 -1.74 20.59
N GLN A 46 -0.41 -2.75 20.79
CA GLN A 46 -1.87 -2.52 20.82
C GLN A 46 -2.34 -1.72 22.05
N GLU A 47 -1.69 -1.89 23.21
CA GLU A 47 -2.08 -1.22 24.45
C GLU A 47 -1.56 0.23 24.55
N SER A 48 -0.43 0.52 23.89
CA SER A 48 0.17 1.84 23.83
C SER A 48 0.71 2.08 22.42
N PRO A 49 -0.17 2.40 21.46
CA PRO A 49 0.21 2.44 20.05
C PRO A 49 1.22 3.53 19.74
N ARG A 50 2.31 3.14 19.07
CA ARG A 50 3.38 4.05 18.61
C ARG A 50 3.69 3.91 17.12
N VAL A 51 3.24 2.83 16.51
CA VAL A 51 3.41 2.52 15.09
C VAL A 51 2.02 2.33 14.48
N PHE A 52 1.78 3.04 13.38
CA PHE A 52 0.53 2.99 12.63
C PHE A 52 0.87 2.66 11.18
N PHE A 53 0.10 1.77 10.56
CA PHE A 53 0.34 1.32 9.19
C PHE A 53 -0.62 2.03 8.23
N ALA A 54 -0.12 2.36 7.04
CA ALA A 54 -0.88 2.98 5.97
C ALA A 54 -0.35 2.51 4.61
N GLY A 55 -1.22 2.49 3.61
CA GLY A 55 -0.88 2.06 2.26
C GLY A 55 -2.06 1.37 1.58
N GLU A 56 -1.96 1.19 0.25
CA GLU A 56 -3.03 0.60 -0.54
C GLU A 56 -3.35 -0.85 -0.12
N HIS A 57 -2.35 -1.58 0.38
CA HIS A 57 -2.49 -2.93 0.93
C HIS A 57 -3.43 -3.01 2.15
N LEU A 58 -3.76 -1.89 2.80
CA LEU A 58 -4.74 -1.83 3.89
C LEU A 58 -6.13 -1.36 3.45
N ALA A 59 -6.28 -0.93 2.19
CA ALA A 59 -7.55 -0.50 1.65
C ALA A 59 -8.42 -1.68 1.21
N ILE A 60 -9.72 -1.44 1.04
CA ILE A 60 -10.65 -2.42 0.42
C ILE A 60 -10.36 -2.54 -1.08
N ASN A 61 -9.97 -1.43 -1.72
CA ASN A 61 -9.62 -1.36 -3.13
C ASN A 61 -8.11 -1.23 -3.28
N HIS A 62 -7.44 -2.36 -3.54
CA HIS A 62 -6.01 -2.39 -3.86
C HIS A 62 -5.71 -1.80 -5.25
N ALA A 63 -4.43 -1.65 -5.58
CA ALA A 63 -3.96 -1.06 -6.84
C ALA A 63 -4.48 0.38 -7.09
N SER A 64 -4.81 1.10 -6.02
CA SER A 64 -5.40 2.43 -6.09
C SER A 64 -4.73 3.42 -5.15
N ILE A 65 -4.37 4.58 -5.69
CA ILE A 65 -3.85 5.73 -4.91
C ILE A 65 -4.89 6.19 -3.89
N GLN A 66 -6.19 6.14 -4.21
CA GLN A 66 -7.25 6.52 -3.29
C GLN A 66 -7.21 5.68 -2.01
N GLY A 67 -6.95 4.36 -2.14
CA GLY A 67 -6.81 3.46 -1.00
C GLY A 67 -5.63 3.83 -0.10
N ALA A 68 -4.49 4.18 -0.69
CA ALA A 68 -3.32 4.65 0.06
C ALA A 68 -3.62 5.96 0.82
N ILE A 69 -4.29 6.93 0.17
CA ILE A 69 -4.66 8.20 0.81
C ILE A 69 -5.63 7.97 1.96
N GLN A 70 -6.67 7.16 1.74
CA GLN A 70 -7.70 6.89 2.75
C GLN A 70 -7.10 6.25 4.01
N THR A 71 -6.22 5.27 3.84
CA THR A 71 -5.58 4.57 4.97
C THR A 71 -4.56 5.47 5.69
N ALA A 72 -3.86 6.35 4.97
CA ALA A 72 -2.98 7.35 5.58
C ALA A 72 -3.75 8.36 6.46
N ILE A 73 -4.92 8.83 6.00
CA ILE A 73 -5.79 9.70 6.80
C ILE A 73 -6.27 8.97 8.06
N ALA A 74 -6.71 7.71 7.94
CA ALA A 74 -7.16 6.91 9.07
C ALA A 74 -6.05 6.73 10.12
N ALA A 75 -4.84 6.33 9.69
CA ALA A 75 -3.68 6.18 10.57
C ALA A 75 -3.31 7.50 11.27
N THR A 76 -3.40 8.63 10.57
CA THR A 76 -3.12 9.95 11.15
C THR A 76 -4.16 10.33 12.22
N ILE A 77 -5.44 10.07 11.95
CA ILE A 77 -6.51 10.30 12.94
C ILE A 77 -6.29 9.43 14.18
N ASP A 78 -5.93 8.16 13.99
CA ASP A 78 -5.68 7.26 15.11
C ASP A 78 -4.46 7.70 15.92
N TYR A 79 -3.38 8.13 15.28
CA TYR A 79 -2.23 8.73 15.95
C TYR A 79 -2.63 9.94 16.81
N LEU A 80 -3.42 10.86 16.26
CA LEU A 80 -3.85 12.06 16.99
C LEU A 80 -4.77 11.76 18.17
N LYS A 81 -5.53 10.66 18.13
CA LYS A 81 -6.40 10.22 19.25
C LYS A 81 -5.62 9.56 20.39
N HIS A 82 -4.47 8.95 20.09
CA HIS A 82 -3.65 8.22 21.07
C HIS A 82 -2.46 9.05 21.59
N ARG A 83 -2.39 10.33 21.23
CA ARG A 83 -1.43 11.30 21.76
C ARG A 83 -1.91 11.90 23.08
#